data_AF-A0A182U7T6-F1
#
_entry.id   AF-A0A182U7T6-F1
#
_cell.length_a   1.000
_cell.length_b   1.000
_cell.length_c   1.000
_cell.angle_alpha   90.00
_cell.angle_beta   90.00
_cell.angle_gamma   90.00
#
_symmetry.space_group_name_H-M   'P 1'
#
loop_
_entity.id
_entity.type
_entity.pdbx_description
1 polymer ?
#
loop_
_entity_poly.entity_id
_entity_poly.type
_entity_poly.pdbx_seq_one_letter_code
_entity_poly.pdbx_strand_id
1 'polypeptide(L)'
;TETPIASLHCPRQNGYFASETGACDKFYYCVDGMFNMITCPEGLVFNPRTGICTWPDEAQKKGCSSEDVFKFTCPKVNETEGATHPRYADPDDCQFFYVCINGETPRRNGCKLGQAFDDVAKHCEWARKVPDCADWYKDRLTDKQLEELENPPTPKPKPANSPSKVSRRRPSKRPKQPVDDSE
;
A
#
# COMPACT_ATOMS: atom_id res chain seq x y z
N THR A 1 -13.03 -29.34 23.06
CA THR A 1 -12.15 -28.59 22.15
C THR A 1 -11.54 -29.59 21.20
N GLU A 2 -11.84 -29.51 19.90
CA GLU A 2 -11.19 -30.38 18.91
C GLU A 2 -9.67 -30.16 18.92
N THR A 3 -8.92 -31.24 18.74
CA THR A 3 -7.46 -31.20 18.62
C THR A 3 -7.06 -30.49 17.33
N PRO A 4 -6.02 -29.63 17.34
CA PRO A 4 -5.55 -28.98 16.12
C PRO A 4 -5.13 -30.03 15.08
N ILE A 5 -5.81 -30.08 13.94
CA ILE A 5 -5.42 -30.92 12.80
C ILE A 5 -4.56 -30.05 11.88
N ALA A 6 -3.27 -30.38 11.79
CA ALA A 6 -2.32 -29.73 10.91
C ALA A 6 -2.26 -30.44 9.55
N SER A 7 -1.98 -29.68 8.51
CA SER A 7 -1.74 -30.14 7.14
C SER A 7 -0.65 -29.27 6.49
N LEU A 8 -0.25 -29.57 5.26
CA LEU A 8 0.79 -28.83 4.56
C LEU A 8 0.44 -27.33 4.51
N HIS A 9 1.36 -26.47 5.00
CA HIS A 9 1.20 -25.01 5.11
C HIS A 9 0.08 -24.49 6.02
N CYS A 10 -0.67 -25.40 6.65
CA CYS A 10 -1.79 -25.11 7.53
C CYS A 10 -1.53 -25.68 8.92
N PRO A 11 -0.91 -24.91 9.83
CA PRO A 11 -0.78 -25.27 11.24
C PRO A 11 -2.12 -25.61 11.92
N ARG A 12 -3.23 -25.08 11.41
CA ARG A 12 -4.60 -25.44 11.77
C ARG A 12 -5.46 -25.48 10.50
N GLN A 13 -6.60 -26.17 10.57
CA GLN A 13 -7.52 -26.30 9.43
C GLN A 13 -7.96 -24.97 8.82
N ASN A 14 -8.17 -23.95 9.66
CA ASN A 14 -8.67 -22.65 9.24
C ASN A 14 -7.77 -21.52 9.76
N GLY A 15 -7.47 -20.54 8.91
CA GLY A 15 -6.76 -19.33 9.31
C GLY A 15 -5.79 -18.77 8.29
N TYR A 16 -5.01 -17.78 8.72
CA TYR A 16 -3.97 -17.13 7.94
C TYR A 16 -2.61 -17.41 8.59
N PHE A 17 -1.66 -17.93 7.81
CA PHE A 17 -0.38 -18.39 8.32
C PHE A 17 0.77 -17.85 7.48
N ALA A 18 1.87 -17.46 8.11
CA ALA A 18 3.02 -16.95 7.40
C ALA A 18 3.63 -18.03 6.49
N SER A 19 4.15 -17.64 5.31
CA SER A 19 4.88 -18.57 4.47
C SER A 19 6.19 -19.01 5.14
N GLU A 20 6.54 -20.30 5.06
CA GLU A 20 7.82 -20.80 5.58
C GLU A 20 9.01 -20.45 4.68
N THR A 21 8.76 -19.94 3.47
CA THR A 21 9.80 -19.61 2.47
C THR A 21 10.66 -18.39 2.83
N GLY A 22 10.36 -17.70 3.93
CA GLY A 22 11.02 -16.45 4.31
C GLY A 22 10.50 -15.22 3.56
N ALA A 23 9.64 -15.38 2.55
CA ALA A 23 9.00 -14.27 1.86
C ALA A 23 8.18 -13.40 2.84
N CYS A 24 8.43 -12.10 2.84
CA CYS A 24 7.81 -11.15 3.77
C CYS A 24 6.35 -10.87 3.41
N ASP A 25 6.04 -10.88 2.12
CA ASP A 25 4.79 -10.53 1.48
C ASP A 25 3.88 -11.75 1.23
N LYS A 26 4.31 -12.98 1.52
CA LYS A 26 3.52 -14.19 1.24
C LYS A 26 2.98 -14.85 2.50
N PHE A 27 1.74 -15.32 2.39
CA PHE A 27 1.06 -16.07 3.44
C PHE A 27 0.12 -17.12 2.85
N TYR A 28 -0.33 -18.04 3.69
CA TYR A 28 -1.29 -19.07 3.34
C TYR A 28 -2.63 -18.77 3.98
N TYR A 29 -3.69 -18.86 3.18
CA TYR A 29 -5.06 -18.89 3.65
C TYR A 29 -5.57 -20.32 3.62
N CYS A 30 -5.92 -20.85 4.79
CA CYS A 30 -6.35 -22.23 4.96
C CYS A 30 -7.85 -22.32 5.22
N VAL A 31 -8.50 -23.26 4.52
CA VAL A 31 -9.88 -23.69 4.75
C VAL A 31 -9.92 -25.21 4.77
N ASP A 32 -10.35 -25.80 5.88
CA ASP A 32 -10.41 -27.25 6.11
C ASP A 32 -9.09 -27.99 5.78
N GLY A 33 -7.95 -27.34 6.04
CA GLY A 33 -6.60 -27.87 5.78
C GLY A 33 -6.12 -27.75 4.33
N MET A 34 -6.90 -27.13 3.45
CA MET A 34 -6.46 -26.77 2.10
C MET A 34 -5.95 -25.33 2.08
N PHE A 35 -4.73 -25.11 1.59
CA PHE A 35 -4.12 -23.78 1.54
C PHE A 35 -4.26 -23.13 0.15
N ASN A 36 -4.35 -21.80 0.16
CA ASN A 36 -4.05 -20.94 -0.98
C ASN A 36 -2.91 -20.00 -0.60
N MET A 37 -1.89 -19.88 -1.45
CA MET A 37 -0.83 -18.89 -1.24
C MET A 37 -1.30 -17.52 -1.75
N ILE A 38 -1.23 -16.51 -0.89
CA ILE A 38 -1.62 -15.13 -1.19
C ILE A 38 -0.41 -14.24 -1.03
N THR A 39 -0.25 -13.30 -1.96
CA THR A 39 0.75 -12.23 -1.91
C THR A 39 0.10 -10.94 -1.44
N CYS A 40 0.71 -10.28 -0.45
CA CYS A 40 0.32 -8.97 0.02
C CYS A 40 0.47 -7.93 -1.09
N PRO A 41 -0.32 -6.83 -1.05
CA PRO A 41 -0.05 -5.67 -1.88
C PRO A 41 1.41 -5.22 -1.76
N GLU A 42 1.93 -4.65 -2.84
CA GLU A 42 3.34 -4.23 -2.92
C GLU A 42 3.74 -3.33 -1.74
N GLY A 43 4.88 -3.62 -1.14
CA GLY A 43 5.40 -2.89 0.02
C GLY A 43 4.79 -3.26 1.37
N LEU A 44 3.82 -4.19 1.42
CA LEU A 44 3.25 -4.70 2.67
C LEU A 44 3.79 -6.08 3.04
N VAL A 45 3.84 -6.33 4.35
CA VAL A 45 4.34 -7.55 4.97
C VAL A 45 3.19 -8.23 5.72
N PHE A 46 3.08 -9.54 5.60
CA PHE A 46 2.10 -10.29 6.36
C PHE A 46 2.46 -10.30 7.84
N ASN A 47 1.54 -9.81 8.69
CA ASN A 47 1.67 -9.88 10.14
C ASN A 47 0.93 -11.13 10.67
N PRO A 48 1.65 -12.17 11.13
CA PRO A 48 1.02 -13.41 11.61
C PRO A 48 0.25 -13.26 12.92
N ARG A 49 0.43 -12.16 13.67
CA ARG A 49 -0.31 -11.91 14.91
C ARG A 49 -1.72 -11.39 14.62
N THR A 50 -1.85 -10.53 13.62
CA THR A 50 -3.13 -9.89 13.26
C THR A 50 -3.80 -10.58 12.06
N GLY A 51 -3.07 -11.37 11.29
CA GLY A 51 -3.57 -12.07 10.11
C GLY A 51 -3.81 -11.16 8.91
N ILE A 52 -3.19 -9.97 8.88
CA ILE A 52 -3.34 -8.99 7.80
C ILE A 52 -1.99 -8.56 7.23
N CYS A 53 -2.00 -8.08 5.98
CA CYS A 53 -0.87 -7.37 5.40
C CYS A 53 -0.82 -5.96 5.97
N THR A 54 0.30 -5.56 6.55
CA THR A 54 0.52 -4.21 7.06
C THR A 54 1.94 -3.74 6.73
N TRP A 55 2.29 -2.50 7.11
CA TRP A 55 3.61 -1.95 6.88
C TRP A 55 4.71 -2.78 7.58
N PRO A 56 5.91 -2.89 7.01
CA PRO A 56 7.01 -3.68 7.60
C PRO A 56 7.31 -3.34 9.07
N ASP A 57 7.31 -2.04 9.40
CA ASP A 57 7.52 -1.50 10.74
C ASP A 57 6.42 -1.88 11.75
N GLU A 58 5.19 -2.04 11.27
CA GLU A 58 4.05 -2.47 12.10
C GLU A 58 3.95 -4.00 12.19
N ALA A 59 4.37 -4.72 11.15
CA ALA A 59 4.37 -6.17 11.12
C ALA A 59 5.40 -6.77 12.10
N GLN A 60 6.51 -6.05 12.32
CA GLN A 60 7.60 -6.45 13.22
C GLN A 60 8.08 -7.89 12.96
N LYS A 61 8.00 -8.34 11.69
CA LYS A 61 8.46 -9.66 11.27
C LYS A 61 9.99 -9.59 11.13
N LYS A 62 10.69 -10.50 11.82
CA LYS A 62 12.15 -10.58 11.79
C LYS A 62 12.65 -10.78 10.35
N GLY A 63 13.58 -9.94 9.91
CA GLY A 63 14.14 -9.98 8.55
C GLY A 63 13.25 -9.38 7.47
N CYS A 64 12.21 -8.63 7.87
CA CYS A 64 11.29 -7.93 6.99
C CYS A 64 11.12 -6.48 7.46
N SER A 65 12.22 -5.80 7.80
CA SER A 65 12.18 -4.35 8.06
C SER A 65 11.85 -3.58 6.77
N SER A 66 11.52 -2.30 6.88
CA SER A 66 11.26 -1.46 5.70
C SER A 66 12.48 -1.39 4.79
N GLU A 67 13.68 -1.27 5.36
CA GLU A 67 14.96 -1.29 4.64
C GLU A 67 15.20 -2.66 3.97
N ASP A 68 14.82 -3.77 4.63
CA ASP A 68 14.92 -5.11 4.04
C ASP A 68 13.99 -5.29 2.84
N VAL A 69 12.77 -4.74 2.90
CA VAL A 69 11.75 -4.89 1.87
C VAL A 69 12.04 -3.97 0.68
N PHE A 70 12.38 -2.71 0.94
CA PHE A 70 12.56 -1.70 -0.09
C PHE A 70 13.99 -1.55 -0.61
N LYS A 71 14.98 -2.12 0.10
CA LYS A 71 16.42 -1.94 -0.23
C LYS A 71 16.84 -0.48 -0.34
N PHE A 72 16.14 0.39 0.39
CA PHE A 72 16.35 1.83 0.41
C PHE A 72 16.64 2.27 1.84
N THR A 73 17.55 3.24 1.99
CA THR A 73 17.90 3.83 3.28
C THR A 73 17.57 5.31 3.25
N CYS A 74 16.80 5.78 4.22
CA CYS A 74 16.49 7.19 4.36
C CYS A 74 17.75 8.04 4.57
N PRO A 75 17.95 9.12 3.79
CA PRO A 75 18.99 10.11 4.04
C PRO A 75 18.92 10.63 5.48
N LYS A 76 20.08 10.79 6.11
CA LYS A 76 20.16 11.29 7.48
C LYS A 76 19.88 12.79 7.52
N VAL A 77 18.89 13.15 8.32
CA VAL A 77 18.40 14.51 8.52
C VAL A 77 18.34 14.83 10.02
N ASN A 78 18.17 16.11 10.36
CA ASN A 78 17.96 16.50 11.76
C ASN A 78 16.53 16.14 12.24
N GLU A 79 16.29 16.19 13.55
CA GLU A 79 14.99 15.81 14.13
C GLU A 79 13.82 16.66 13.59
N THR A 80 14.05 17.96 13.39
CA THR A 80 13.02 18.89 12.87
C THR A 80 12.59 18.52 11.46
N GLU A 81 13.54 18.19 10.59
CA GLU A 81 13.27 17.74 9.22
C GLU A 81 12.67 16.33 9.23
N GLY A 82 13.19 15.41 10.05
CA GLY A 82 12.64 14.06 10.21
C GLY A 82 11.17 14.07 10.63
N ALA A 83 10.77 15.00 11.51
CA ALA A 83 9.39 15.20 11.94
C ALA A 83 8.44 15.60 10.79
N THR A 84 8.97 16.14 9.68
CA THR A 84 8.16 16.44 8.48
C THR A 84 7.94 15.24 7.56
N HIS A 85 8.59 14.10 7.86
CA HIS A 85 8.61 12.89 7.05
C HIS A 85 9.10 13.18 5.61
N PRO A 86 10.39 13.52 5.45
CA PRO A 86 10.92 13.99 4.18
C PRO A 86 10.76 12.92 3.09
N ARG A 87 10.70 13.40 1.85
CA ARG A 87 10.42 12.58 0.66
C ARG A 87 11.62 12.56 -0.26
N TYR A 88 11.86 11.41 -0.86
CA TYR A 88 13.00 11.19 -1.76
C TYR A 88 12.56 10.38 -2.97
N ALA A 89 13.03 10.74 -4.15
CA ALA A 89 12.77 9.97 -5.36
C ALA A 89 13.22 8.50 -5.20
N ASP A 90 12.46 7.60 -5.82
CA ASP A 90 12.91 6.23 -6.02
C ASP A 90 13.98 6.24 -7.13
N PRO A 91 15.18 5.69 -6.91
CA PRO A 91 16.26 5.72 -7.88
C PRO A 91 16.01 4.86 -9.12
N ASP A 92 15.11 3.87 -9.02
CA ASP A 92 14.86 2.88 -10.07
C ASP A 92 13.51 3.11 -10.77
N ASP A 93 12.62 3.92 -10.17
CA ASP A 93 11.28 4.16 -10.71
C ASP A 93 10.80 5.60 -10.50
N CYS A 94 10.80 6.38 -11.59
CA CYS A 94 10.33 7.77 -11.56
C CYS A 94 8.88 7.96 -11.08
N GLN A 95 8.01 6.95 -11.17
CA GLN A 95 6.64 7.05 -10.67
C GLN A 95 6.59 6.96 -9.14
N PHE A 96 7.59 6.35 -8.50
CA PHE A 96 7.60 6.11 -7.06
C PHE A 96 8.57 7.04 -6.31
N PHE A 97 8.35 7.12 -5.01
CA PHE A 97 9.17 7.86 -4.08
C PHE A 97 9.05 7.25 -2.69
N TYR A 98 10.02 7.53 -1.83
CA TYR A 98 10.03 7.12 -0.44
C TYR A 98 9.59 8.27 0.46
N VAL A 99 8.69 7.97 1.39
CA VAL A 99 8.39 8.81 2.55
C VAL A 99 9.16 8.25 3.74
N CYS A 100 10.05 9.04 4.31
CA CYS A 100 10.86 8.63 5.46
C CYS A 100 10.18 9.02 6.77
N ILE A 101 9.46 8.09 7.39
CA ILE A 101 8.78 8.32 8.66
C ILE A 101 9.82 8.61 9.75
N ASN A 102 9.65 9.75 10.42
CA ASN A 102 10.60 10.34 11.37
C ASN A 102 12.04 10.50 10.82
N GLY A 103 12.22 10.53 9.50
CA GLY A 103 13.54 10.58 8.85
C GLY A 103 14.30 9.25 8.83
N GLU A 104 13.69 8.14 9.28
CA GLU A 104 14.37 6.85 9.42
C GLU A 104 13.72 5.74 8.63
N THR A 105 12.41 5.55 8.75
CA THR A 105 11.72 4.38 8.20
C THR A 105 11.13 4.67 6.81
N PRO A 106 11.64 4.06 5.73
CA PRO A 106 11.13 4.31 4.39
C PRO A 106 9.77 3.64 4.14
N ARG A 107 8.86 4.36 3.51
CA ARG A 107 7.60 3.83 2.96
C ARG A 107 7.49 4.23 1.49
N ARG A 108 7.52 3.25 0.59
CA ARG A 108 7.37 3.47 -0.85
C ARG A 108 5.95 3.92 -1.18
N ASN A 109 5.81 4.98 -1.94
CA ASN A 109 4.55 5.56 -2.40
C ASN A 109 4.65 5.89 -3.89
N GLY A 110 3.51 5.97 -4.56
CA GLY A 110 3.44 6.23 -6.00
C GLY A 110 2.74 7.54 -6.34
N CYS A 111 3.26 8.24 -7.33
CA CYS A 111 2.55 9.28 -8.05
C CYS A 111 1.45 8.69 -8.94
N LYS A 112 0.51 9.53 -9.37
CA LYS A 112 -0.53 9.10 -10.32
C LYS A 112 0.12 8.67 -11.63
N LEU A 113 -0.56 7.80 -12.37
CA LEU A 113 -0.12 7.40 -13.70
C LEU A 113 0.09 8.65 -14.59
N GLY A 114 1.24 8.72 -15.26
CA GLY A 114 1.67 9.88 -16.06
C GLY A 114 2.45 10.95 -15.28
N GLN A 115 2.48 10.86 -13.95
CA GLN A 115 3.29 11.72 -13.09
C GLN A 115 4.58 11.01 -12.66
N ALA A 116 5.60 11.81 -12.38
CA ALA A 116 6.86 11.40 -11.76
C ALA A 116 7.11 12.23 -10.50
N PHE A 117 7.89 11.71 -9.57
CA PHE A 117 8.28 12.46 -8.38
C PHE A 117 9.42 13.44 -8.72
N ASP A 118 9.20 14.73 -8.51
CA ASP A 118 10.23 15.76 -8.61
C ASP A 118 10.99 15.84 -7.29
N ASP A 119 12.25 15.37 -7.28
CA ASP A 119 13.07 15.38 -6.07
C ASP A 119 13.54 16.78 -5.65
N VAL A 120 13.49 17.78 -6.52
CA VAL A 120 13.83 19.16 -6.16
C VAL A 120 12.63 19.83 -5.52
N ALA A 121 11.45 19.72 -6.15
CA ALA A 121 10.22 20.34 -5.67
C ALA A 121 9.53 19.53 -4.55
N LYS A 122 9.95 18.27 -4.33
CA LYS A 122 9.42 17.33 -3.33
C LYS A 122 7.93 17.01 -3.50
N HIS A 123 7.44 16.98 -4.73
CA HIS A 123 6.07 16.58 -5.05
C HIS A 123 5.98 15.83 -6.39
N CYS A 124 4.85 15.16 -6.61
CA CYS A 124 4.54 14.58 -7.91
C CYS A 124 4.22 15.69 -8.93
N GLU A 125 4.81 15.62 -10.10
CA GLU A 125 4.57 16.51 -11.24
C GLU A 125 4.42 15.66 -12.51
N TRP A 126 3.87 16.21 -13.59
CA TRP A 126 3.82 15.53 -14.88
C TRP A 126 5.22 15.13 -15.33
N ALA A 127 5.41 13.87 -15.71
CA ALA A 127 6.73 13.30 -15.97
C ALA A 127 7.54 14.15 -16.96
N ARG A 128 6.92 14.63 -18.03
CA ARG A 128 7.52 15.51 -19.05
C ARG A 128 8.12 16.83 -18.52
N LYS A 129 7.75 17.26 -17.31
CA LYS A 129 8.28 18.47 -16.65
C LYS A 129 9.36 18.16 -15.61
N VAL A 130 9.54 16.89 -15.25
CA VAL A 130 10.63 16.43 -14.39
C VAL A 130 11.80 16.07 -15.30
N PRO A 131 12.88 16.86 -15.38
CA PRO A 131 13.90 16.71 -16.42
C PRO A 131 14.49 15.30 -16.52
N ASP A 132 14.82 14.69 -15.37
CA ASP A 132 15.42 13.35 -15.31
C ASP A 132 14.44 12.22 -15.64
N CYS A 133 13.14 12.51 -15.62
CA CYS A 133 12.05 11.55 -15.83
C CYS A 133 11.16 11.92 -17.04
N ALA A 134 11.58 12.88 -17.87
CA ALA A 134 10.77 13.41 -18.97
C ALA A 134 10.30 12.32 -19.94
N ASP A 135 11.12 11.28 -20.08
CA ASP A 135 10.94 10.20 -21.04
C ASP A 135 10.42 8.91 -20.41
N TRP A 136 10.18 8.89 -19.08
CA TRP A 136 9.84 7.69 -18.29
C TRP A 136 8.63 6.90 -18.80
N TYR A 137 7.65 7.59 -19.39
CA TYR A 137 6.42 6.96 -19.88
C TYR A 137 6.40 6.71 -21.39
N LYS A 138 7.43 7.10 -22.16
CA LYS A 138 7.40 7.03 -23.64
C LYS A 138 7.25 5.60 -24.18
N ASP A 139 7.66 4.59 -23.43
CA ASP A 139 7.53 3.17 -23.75
C ASP A 139 6.29 2.49 -23.09
N ARG A 140 5.63 3.19 -22.16
CA ARG A 140 4.48 2.68 -21.38
C ARG A 140 3.15 3.25 -21.84
N LEU A 141 3.14 4.49 -22.34
CA LEU A 141 1.97 5.24 -22.75
C LEU A 141 2.26 6.00 -24.04
N THR A 142 1.23 6.15 -24.88
CA THR A 142 1.28 7.06 -26.03
C THR A 142 1.16 8.52 -25.57
N ASP A 143 1.68 9.46 -26.36
CA ASP A 143 1.57 10.90 -26.09
C ASP A 143 0.12 11.33 -25.85
N LYS A 144 -0.82 10.77 -26.63
CA LYS A 144 -2.26 11.03 -26.48
C LYS A 144 -2.79 10.55 -25.12
N GLN A 145 -2.40 9.36 -24.68
CA GLN A 145 -2.83 8.85 -23.37
C GLN A 145 -2.28 9.72 -22.23
N LEU A 146 -1.04 10.18 -22.35
CA LEU A 146 -0.43 11.06 -21.36
C LEU A 146 -1.13 12.44 -21.33
N GLU A 147 -1.47 12.99 -22.49
CA GLU A 147 -2.22 14.25 -22.59
C GLU A 147 -3.65 14.13 -22.01
N GLU A 148 -4.33 13.02 -22.25
CA GLU A 148 -5.66 12.74 -21.68
C GLU A 148 -5.62 12.59 -20.14
N LEU A 149 -4.51 12.09 -19.58
CA LEU A 149 -4.30 12.02 -18.13
C LEU A 149 -4.06 13.42 -17.54
N GLU A 150 -3.29 14.26 -18.23
CA GLU A 150 -3.00 15.63 -17.79
C GLU A 150 -4.21 16.57 -17.89
N ASN A 151 -4.96 16.44 -18.97
CA ASN A 151 -6.11 17.27 -19.28
C ASN A 151 -7.36 16.40 -19.40
N PRO A 152 -7.87 15.86 -18.28
CA PRO A 152 -9.05 15.00 -18.33
C PRO A 152 -10.23 15.80 -18.90
N PRO A 153 -10.98 15.24 -19.87
CA PRO A 153 -12.13 15.92 -20.43
C PRO A 153 -13.13 16.22 -19.32
N THR A 154 -13.70 17.42 -19.34
CA THR A 154 -14.75 17.79 -18.39
C THR A 154 -15.90 16.80 -18.50
N PRO A 155 -16.40 16.25 -17.38
CA PRO A 155 -17.55 15.37 -17.42
C PRO A 155 -18.71 16.11 -18.08
N LYS A 156 -19.23 15.56 -19.19
CA LYS A 156 -20.42 16.12 -19.83
C LYS A 156 -21.53 16.21 -18.78
N PRO A 157 -22.28 17.33 -18.71
CA PRO A 157 -23.42 17.45 -17.80
C PRO A 157 -24.33 16.25 -18.01
N LYS A 158 -24.68 15.55 -16.93
CA LYS A 158 -25.69 14.49 -17.02
C LYS A 158 -26.98 15.14 -17.53
N PRO A 159 -27.66 14.56 -18.53
CA PRO A 159 -28.95 15.07 -18.97
C PRO A 159 -29.91 15.09 -17.77
N ALA A 160 -30.69 16.17 -17.65
CA ALA A 160 -31.56 16.48 -16.51
C ALA A 160 -32.59 15.39 -16.14
N ASN A 161 -32.76 14.38 -17.01
CA ASN A 161 -33.66 13.24 -16.81
C ASN A 161 -32.95 11.92 -16.41
N SER A 162 -31.66 11.95 -16.06
CA SER A 162 -31.00 10.75 -15.52
C SER A 162 -31.44 10.51 -14.08
N PRO A 163 -32.07 9.37 -13.74
CA PRO A 163 -32.46 9.10 -12.37
C PRO A 163 -31.22 9.09 -11.49
N SER A 164 -31.21 9.94 -10.47
CA SER A 164 -30.21 9.94 -9.42
C SER A 164 -30.15 8.54 -8.83
N LYS A 165 -29.10 7.77 -9.12
CA LYS A 165 -28.79 6.57 -8.34
C LYS A 165 -28.51 7.06 -6.93
N VAL A 166 -29.52 7.00 -6.08
CA VAL A 166 -29.38 7.17 -4.64
C VAL A 166 -28.38 6.10 -4.22
N SER A 167 -27.15 6.53 -3.93
CA SER A 167 -26.21 5.71 -3.20
C SER A 167 -26.85 5.46 -1.84
N ARG A 168 -27.51 4.31 -1.69
CA ARG A 168 -27.99 3.84 -0.40
C ARG A 168 -26.74 3.62 0.46
N ARG A 169 -26.30 4.67 1.15
CA ARG A 169 -25.37 4.52 2.27
C ARG A 169 -26.04 3.56 3.25
N ARG A 170 -25.50 2.35 3.34
CA ARG A 170 -25.89 1.36 4.34
C ARG A 170 -25.64 2.02 5.72
N PRO A 171 -26.66 2.15 6.59
CA PRO A 171 -26.44 2.72 7.91
C PRO A 171 -25.43 1.85 8.66
N SER A 172 -24.37 2.47 9.21
CA SER A 172 -23.50 1.78 10.16
C SER A 172 -24.33 1.54 11.43
N LYS A 173 -24.65 0.27 11.70
CA LYS A 173 -25.14 -0.12 13.03
C LYS A 173 -23.96 0.04 13.98
N ARG A 174 -23.98 1.10 14.80
CA ARG A 174 -23.11 1.22 15.98
C ARG A 174 -23.51 0.12 16.97
N PRO A 175 -22.61 -0.80 17.37
CA PRO A 175 -22.92 -1.74 18.43
C PRO A 175 -23.14 -0.95 19.74
N LYS A 176 -24.29 -1.15 20.40
CA LYS A 176 -24.50 -0.68 21.77
C LYS A 176 -23.65 -1.58 22.68
N GLN A 177 -22.75 -0.99 23.46
CA GLN A 177 -22.14 -1.70 24.59
C GLN A 177 -23.23 -1.99 25.62
N PRO A 178 -23.26 -3.19 26.24
CA PRO A 178 -24.09 -3.43 27.42
C PRO A 178 -23.54 -2.61 28.58
N VAL A 179 -24.45 -1.93 29.27
CA VAL A 179 -24.24 -1.39 30.62
C VAL A 179 -24.22 -2.58 31.56
N ASP A 180 -23.15 -2.73 32.32
CA ASP A 180 -23.04 -3.72 33.41
C ASP A 180 -23.47 -2.99 34.69
N ASP A 181 -24.71 -3.24 35.11
CA ASP A 181 -25.17 -2.98 36.46
C ASP A 181 -24.81 -4.21 37.30
N SER A 182 -23.78 -4.09 38.11
CA SER A 182 -23.44 -5.07 39.16
C SER A 182 -23.07 -4.30 40.43
N GLU A 183 -24.00 -4.34 41.38
CA GLU A 183 -23.82 -4.06 42.81
C GLU A 183 -23.17 -5.25 43.52
#